data_AF-A0A5B0MLV7-F1
#
_entry.id   AF-A0A5B0MLV7-F1
#
_cell.length_a   1.000
_cell.length_b   1.000
_cell.length_c   1.000
_cell.angle_alpha   90.00
_cell.angle_beta   90.00
_cell.angle_gamma   90.00
#
_symmetry.space_group_name_H-M   'P 1'
#
loop_
_entity.id
_entity.type
_entity.pdbx_description
1 polymer ?
#
loop_
_entity_poly.entity_id
_entity_poly.type
_entity_poly.pdbx_seq_one_letter_code
_entity_poly.pdbx_strand_id
1 'polypeptide(L)'
;MRYMHKIGLINENDLQNFFEDERMIEIYVLNLWSVSVYKGYFVYPSSYILESILDSEEMKLMAKFLDQNQKRKMFYFFLKAQAYSHSKYMQNYPAVDQEKTSGEEIFEMLMKRIFKDDQFIDALEIYHEMGREEKKNLKESKENFPPIAIGQTLKMVDKLFTEIEYNPSLENKEFIQKFLFILKDWVAKEYGRELFEEEKEIGKKAGLKYEIMSYSSMYMEMIDRDSHNFKKPRMSEDQIQENLAEFKAKLKTIAKGSNVDNYFMISDLEEYLHSYNELCPIDPSSYGKKALKYLNIN
;
A
#
# COMPACT_ATOMS: atom_id res chain seq x y z
N MET A 1 -7.19 25.15 -1.79
CA MET A 1 -6.05 25.59 -2.63
C MET A 1 -6.35 25.61 -4.12
N ARG A 2 -6.76 24.51 -4.77
CA ARG A 2 -7.07 24.49 -6.22
C ARG A 2 -7.99 25.63 -6.69
N TYR A 3 -9.09 25.84 -5.98
CA TYR A 3 -10.03 26.92 -6.28
C TYR A 3 -9.37 28.30 -6.18
N MET A 4 -8.65 28.57 -5.08
CA MET A 4 -7.93 29.83 -4.85
C MET A 4 -6.89 30.11 -5.93
N HIS A 5 -6.15 29.09 -6.38
CA HIS A 5 -5.22 29.21 -7.50
C HIS A 5 -5.94 29.54 -8.81
N LYS A 6 -7.04 28.84 -9.10
CA LYS A 6 -7.84 29.06 -10.32
C LYS A 6 -8.40 30.49 -10.43
N ILE A 7 -8.76 31.11 -9.31
CA ILE A 7 -9.31 32.48 -9.29
C ILE A 7 -8.23 33.55 -9.03
N GLY A 8 -6.94 33.17 -9.00
CA GLY A 8 -5.82 34.11 -8.87
C GLY A 8 -5.59 34.68 -7.46
N LEU A 9 -6.15 34.06 -6.41
CA LEU A 9 -5.90 34.47 -5.02
C LEU A 9 -4.53 34.02 -4.51
N ILE A 10 -3.99 32.94 -5.08
CA ILE A 10 -2.63 32.44 -4.83
C ILE A 10 -1.99 32.13 -6.18
N ASN A 11 -0.70 32.39 -6.32
CA ASN A 11 0.07 32.11 -7.53
C ASN A 11 0.95 30.85 -7.36
N GLU A 12 1.71 30.50 -8.40
CA GLU A 12 2.59 29.32 -8.37
C GLU A 12 3.72 29.44 -7.33
N ASN A 13 4.29 30.64 -7.10
CA ASN A 13 5.31 30.84 -6.06
C ASN A 13 4.73 30.64 -4.66
N ASP A 14 3.50 31.09 -4.42
CA ASP A 14 2.83 30.87 -3.13
C ASP A 14 2.62 29.37 -2.87
N LEU A 15 2.24 28.61 -3.91
CA LEU A 15 2.08 27.16 -3.84
C LEU A 15 3.42 26.44 -3.65
N GLN A 16 4.46 26.85 -4.37
CA GLN A 16 5.79 26.30 -4.22
C GLN A 16 6.28 26.49 -2.79
N ASN A 17 6.26 27.73 -2.27
CA ASN A 17 6.66 28.03 -0.89
C ASN A 17 5.82 27.28 0.14
N PHE A 18 4.52 27.08 -0.12
CA PHE A 18 3.65 26.31 0.76
C PHE A 18 4.05 24.83 0.82
N PHE A 19 4.41 24.22 -0.32
CA PHE A 19 4.80 22.81 -0.40
C PHE A 19 6.30 22.56 -0.18
N GLU A 20 7.11 23.60 0.06
CA GLU A 20 8.49 23.44 0.55
C GLU A 20 8.52 22.88 1.99
N ASP A 21 7.51 23.16 2.82
CA ASP A 21 7.39 22.60 4.17
C ASP A 21 6.70 21.23 4.16
N GLU A 22 7.43 20.18 4.55
CA GLU A 22 6.91 18.80 4.58
C GLU A 22 5.67 18.64 5.48
N ARG A 23 5.55 19.46 6.53
CA ARG A 23 4.37 19.43 7.42
C ARG A 23 3.12 19.89 6.69
N MET A 24 3.26 20.81 5.73
CA MET A 24 2.13 21.25 4.91
C MET A 24 1.71 20.17 3.92
N ILE A 25 2.65 19.41 3.37
CA ILE A 25 2.37 18.22 2.54
C ILE A 25 1.61 17.20 3.37
N GLU A 26 2.10 16.87 4.58
CA GLU A 26 1.44 15.93 5.48
C GLU A 26 0.01 16.36 5.80
N ILE A 27 -0.19 17.60 6.26
CA ILE A 27 -1.51 18.15 6.57
C ILE A 27 -2.43 18.03 5.35
N TYR A 28 -1.94 18.33 4.16
CA TYR A 28 -2.72 18.25 2.93
C TYR A 28 -3.16 16.80 2.64
N VAL A 29 -2.23 15.85 2.69
CA VAL A 29 -2.50 14.42 2.45
C VAL A 29 -3.46 13.86 3.51
N LEU A 30 -3.24 14.14 4.80
CA LEU A 30 -4.11 13.67 5.88
C LEU A 30 -5.54 14.20 5.73
N ASN A 31 -5.73 15.47 5.38
CA ASN A 31 -7.07 16.04 5.19
C ASN A 31 -7.82 15.41 4.02
N LEU A 32 -7.12 15.04 2.95
CA LEU A 32 -7.74 14.41 1.79
C LEU A 32 -8.08 12.93 2.04
N TRP A 33 -7.17 12.19 2.68
CA TRP A 33 -7.21 10.73 2.66
C TRP A 33 -7.60 10.08 4.01
N SER A 34 -7.78 10.85 5.09
CA SER A 34 -8.17 10.32 6.41
C SER A 34 -9.69 10.21 6.64
N VAL A 35 -10.51 10.52 5.63
CA VAL A 35 -11.98 10.52 5.72
C VAL A 35 -12.54 9.09 5.66
N SER A 36 -11.91 8.21 4.90
CA SER A 36 -12.33 6.81 4.75
C SER A 36 -11.12 5.90 4.51
N VAL A 37 -11.34 4.58 4.65
CA VAL A 37 -10.35 3.56 4.28
C VAL A 37 -10.52 3.23 2.80
N TYR A 38 -9.51 3.52 1.99
CA TYR A 38 -9.52 3.25 0.56
C TYR A 38 -8.93 1.87 0.25
N LYS A 39 -9.66 0.81 0.66
CA LYS A 39 -9.24 -0.59 0.46
C LYS A 39 -8.89 -0.93 -1.00
N GLY A 40 -9.57 -0.29 -1.96
CA GLY A 40 -9.39 -0.51 -3.40
C GLY A 40 -8.02 -0.08 -3.94
N TYR A 41 -7.24 0.76 -3.24
CA TYR A 41 -5.86 1.04 -3.66
C TYR A 41 -4.90 -0.10 -3.31
N PHE A 42 -5.13 -0.80 -2.19
CA PHE A 42 -4.18 -1.78 -1.67
C PHE A 42 -4.17 -3.11 -2.45
N VAL A 43 -4.74 -3.13 -3.66
CA VAL A 43 -4.62 -4.23 -4.63
C VAL A 43 -3.51 -3.99 -5.65
N TYR A 44 -3.01 -2.76 -5.76
CA TYR A 44 -2.00 -2.37 -6.74
C TYR A 44 -0.61 -2.23 -6.11
N PRO A 45 0.46 -2.20 -6.91
CA PRO A 45 1.80 -1.95 -6.38
C PRO A 45 1.90 -0.52 -5.85
N SER A 46 2.72 -0.29 -4.82
CA SER A 46 2.87 1.03 -4.16
C SER A 46 3.19 2.17 -5.14
N SER A 47 4.05 1.90 -6.12
CA SER A 47 4.39 2.83 -7.21
C SER A 47 3.18 3.27 -8.03
N TYR A 48 2.27 2.33 -8.35
CA TYR A 48 1.05 2.64 -9.10
C TYR A 48 0.07 3.43 -8.24
N ILE A 49 -0.11 3.04 -6.97
CA ILE A 49 -0.94 3.78 -6.03
C ILE A 49 -0.45 5.23 -5.92
N LEU A 50 0.86 5.44 -5.78
CA LEU A 50 1.44 6.79 -5.72
C LEU A 50 1.17 7.58 -7.00
N GLU A 51 1.33 6.96 -8.18
CA GLU A 51 0.99 7.58 -9.46
C GLU A 51 -0.48 7.99 -9.52
N SER A 52 -1.40 7.09 -9.18
CA SER A 52 -2.85 7.38 -9.17
C SER A 52 -3.21 8.49 -8.18
N ILE A 53 -2.60 8.49 -6.98
CA ILE A 53 -2.78 9.57 -6.01
C ILE A 53 -2.27 10.89 -6.58
N LEU A 54 -1.09 10.90 -7.20
CA LEU A 54 -0.49 12.12 -7.75
C LEU A 54 -1.24 12.67 -8.97
N ASP A 55 -1.85 11.81 -9.79
CA ASP A 55 -2.65 12.22 -10.94
C ASP A 55 -4.10 12.62 -10.58
N SER A 56 -4.52 12.37 -9.34
CA SER A 56 -5.85 12.76 -8.85
C SER A 56 -6.07 14.27 -9.00
N GLU A 57 -7.31 14.65 -9.29
CA GLU A 57 -7.71 16.05 -9.48
C GLU A 57 -7.32 16.98 -8.32
N GLU A 58 -7.31 16.43 -7.10
CA GLU A 58 -6.98 17.11 -5.86
C GLU A 58 -5.46 17.27 -5.67
N MET A 59 -4.66 16.36 -6.20
CA MET A 59 -3.22 16.26 -5.95
C MET A 59 -2.36 16.77 -7.11
N LYS A 60 -2.88 16.74 -8.34
CA LYS A 60 -2.15 17.08 -9.57
C LYS A 60 -1.52 18.48 -9.56
N LEU A 61 -2.12 19.42 -8.83
CA LEU A 61 -1.53 20.75 -8.63
C LEU A 61 -0.31 20.70 -7.72
N MET A 62 -0.41 20.02 -6.57
CA MET A 62 0.70 19.86 -5.62
C MET A 62 1.85 19.07 -6.24
N ALA A 63 1.55 17.98 -6.97
CA ALA A 63 2.53 17.08 -7.58
C ALA A 63 3.56 17.77 -8.49
N LYS A 64 3.25 18.96 -9.02
CA LYS A 64 4.14 19.78 -9.84
C LYS A 64 5.32 20.37 -9.06
N PHE A 65 5.12 20.63 -7.77
CA PHE A 65 6.09 21.34 -6.92
C PHE A 65 6.92 20.40 -6.06
N LEU A 66 6.63 19.10 -6.10
CA LEU A 66 7.30 18.13 -5.25
C LEU A 66 8.54 17.53 -5.92
N ASP A 67 9.62 17.49 -5.16
CA ASP A 67 10.80 16.70 -5.52
C ASP A 67 10.57 15.20 -5.30
N GLN A 68 11.61 14.39 -5.54
CA GLN A 68 11.52 12.94 -5.39
C GLN A 68 11.43 12.48 -3.93
N ASN A 69 12.12 13.16 -3.00
CA ASN A 69 12.04 12.85 -1.56
C ASN A 69 10.63 13.13 -1.05
N GLN A 70 10.08 14.29 -1.39
CA GLN A 70 8.73 14.68 -1.02
C GLN A 70 7.67 13.75 -1.63
N LYS A 71 7.87 13.25 -2.86
CA LYS A 71 7.00 12.23 -3.47
C LYS A 71 7.04 10.89 -2.73
N ARG A 72 8.21 10.46 -2.22
CA ARG A 72 8.30 9.26 -1.37
C ARG A 72 7.59 9.46 -0.03
N LYS A 73 7.84 10.59 0.63
CA LYS A 73 7.18 10.96 1.90
C LYS A 73 5.67 11.10 1.76
N MET A 74 5.19 11.57 0.61
CA MET A 74 3.76 11.58 0.30
C MET A 74 3.11 10.20 0.41
N PHE A 75 3.77 9.15 -0.07
CA PHE A 75 3.23 7.80 0.06
C PHE A 75 3.17 7.35 1.51
N TYR A 76 4.19 7.69 2.30
CA TYR A 76 4.21 7.49 3.74
C TYR A 76 3.04 8.21 4.44
N PHE A 77 2.78 9.49 4.09
CA PHE A 77 1.64 10.24 4.63
C PHE A 77 0.29 9.66 4.19
N PHE A 78 0.20 9.10 2.98
CA PHE A 78 -0.98 8.37 2.54
C PHE A 78 -1.21 7.12 3.41
N LEU A 79 -0.19 6.30 3.63
CA LEU A 79 -0.28 5.14 4.52
C LEU A 79 -0.67 5.55 5.95
N LYS A 80 -0.11 6.65 6.46
CA LYS A 80 -0.47 7.25 7.75
C LYS A 80 -1.96 7.61 7.80
N ALA A 81 -2.48 8.25 6.75
CA ALA A 81 -3.90 8.58 6.64
C ALA A 81 -4.78 7.32 6.69
N GLN A 82 -4.42 6.27 5.95
CA GLN A 82 -5.17 5.02 5.91
C GLN A 82 -5.14 4.26 7.25
N ALA A 83 -4.01 4.27 7.94
CA ALA A 83 -3.89 3.71 9.29
C ALA A 83 -4.80 4.44 10.30
N TYR A 84 -4.84 5.78 10.24
CA TYR A 84 -5.76 6.56 11.08
C TYR A 84 -7.23 6.32 10.74
N SER A 85 -7.59 6.29 9.45
CA SER A 85 -8.94 5.96 8.99
C SER A 85 -9.40 4.61 9.51
N HIS A 86 -8.52 3.60 9.44
CA HIS A 86 -8.83 2.26 9.93
C HIS A 86 -9.06 2.24 11.43
N SER A 87 -8.19 2.88 12.22
CA SER A 87 -8.35 2.96 13.66
C SER A 87 -9.66 3.67 14.06
N LYS A 88 -10.01 4.79 13.40
CA LYS A 88 -11.29 5.48 13.62
C LYS A 88 -12.49 4.63 13.19
N TYR A 89 -12.40 3.92 12.07
CA TYR A 89 -13.45 3.02 11.59
C TYR A 89 -13.72 1.90 12.60
N MET A 90 -12.67 1.29 13.16
CA MET A 90 -12.79 0.26 14.18
C MET A 90 -13.38 0.79 15.50
N GLN A 91 -13.12 2.04 15.86
CA GLN A 91 -13.73 2.68 17.05
C GLN A 91 -15.23 2.97 16.87
N ASN A 92 -15.69 3.20 15.64
CA ASN A 92 -17.08 3.60 15.35
C ASN A 92 -18.00 2.43 14.96
N TYR A 93 -17.47 1.20 14.88
CA TYR A 93 -18.31 0.01 14.73
C TYR A 93 -19.07 -0.23 16.04
N PRO A 94 -20.38 -0.50 16.01
CA PRO A 94 -21.14 -0.75 17.25
C PRO A 94 -20.46 -1.88 18.02
N ALA A 95 -20.09 -1.58 19.26
CA ALA A 95 -19.41 -2.49 20.18
C ALA A 95 -20.29 -3.70 20.49
N VAL A 96 -20.28 -4.68 19.58
CA VAL A 96 -20.69 -6.05 19.88
C VAL A 96 -19.46 -6.74 20.41
N ASP A 97 -19.07 -6.45 21.68
CA ASP A 97 -17.99 -7.10 22.45
C ASP A 97 -16.91 -7.79 21.59
N GLN A 98 -16.29 -7.05 20.67
CA GLN A 98 -15.16 -7.57 19.92
C GLN A 98 -13.95 -7.33 20.80
N GLU A 99 -13.62 -8.31 21.66
CA GLU A 99 -12.28 -8.41 22.22
C GLU A 99 -11.30 -8.25 21.07
N LYS A 100 -10.48 -7.19 21.11
CA LYS A 100 -9.44 -6.97 20.12
C LYS A 100 -8.59 -8.24 20.06
N THR A 101 -8.51 -8.84 18.88
CA THR A 101 -7.67 -10.03 18.75
C THR A 101 -6.21 -9.61 18.82
N SER A 102 -5.34 -10.47 19.33
CA SER A 102 -3.93 -10.13 19.62
C SER A 102 -3.20 -9.49 18.42
N GLY A 103 -3.55 -9.86 17.17
CA GLY A 103 -2.97 -9.25 15.97
C GLY A 103 -3.43 -7.82 15.67
N GLU A 104 -4.61 -7.40 16.09
CA GLU A 104 -5.07 -6.00 15.97
C GLU A 104 -4.31 -5.08 16.93
N GLU A 105 -4.06 -5.55 18.14
CA GLU A 105 -3.27 -4.81 19.12
C GLU A 105 -1.81 -4.66 18.65
N ILE A 106 -1.23 -5.73 18.10
CA ILE A 106 0.09 -5.69 17.48
C ILE A 106 0.10 -4.72 16.29
N PHE A 107 -0.94 -4.74 15.45
CA PHE A 107 -1.06 -3.79 14.34
C PHE A 107 -1.14 -2.34 14.83
N GLU A 108 -1.99 -2.02 15.80
CA GLU A 108 -2.09 -0.67 16.36
C GLU A 108 -0.78 -0.19 16.99
N MET A 109 -0.09 -1.07 17.72
CA MET A 109 1.22 -0.78 18.28
C MET A 109 2.24 -0.50 17.17
N LEU A 110 2.23 -1.30 16.11
CA LEU A 110 3.10 -1.14 14.95
C LEU A 110 2.80 0.19 14.21
N MET A 111 1.52 0.53 14.01
CA MET A 111 1.13 1.81 13.39
C MET A 111 1.59 3.01 14.23
N LYS A 112 1.48 2.94 15.57
CA LYS A 112 2.04 3.97 16.44
C LYS A 112 3.55 4.06 16.29
N ARG A 113 4.27 2.93 16.21
CA ARG A 113 5.73 2.93 16.03
C ARG A 113 6.16 3.51 14.69
N ILE A 114 5.38 3.30 13.63
CA ILE A 114 5.70 3.77 12.27
C ILE A 114 5.29 5.23 12.06
N PHE A 115 4.15 5.67 12.61
CA PHE A 115 3.49 6.92 12.21
C PHE A 115 3.30 7.96 13.32
N LYS A 116 3.56 7.63 14.59
CA LYS A 116 3.32 8.58 15.70
C LYS A 116 4.24 9.80 15.60
N ASP A 117 5.49 9.57 15.20
CA ASP A 117 6.50 10.58 14.94
C ASP A 117 7.21 10.27 13.61
N ASP A 118 8.04 11.21 13.18
CA ASP A 118 8.73 11.11 11.89
C ASP A 118 10.01 10.26 11.98
N GLN A 119 10.33 9.66 13.13
CA GLN A 119 11.60 8.93 13.33
C GLN A 119 11.77 7.76 12.36
N PHE A 120 10.68 7.05 12.05
CA PHE A 120 10.74 5.91 11.14
C PHE A 120 11.03 6.36 9.70
N ILE A 121 10.34 7.40 9.21
CA ILE A 121 10.57 7.93 7.85
C ILE A 121 11.92 8.63 7.76
N ASP A 122 12.31 9.41 8.77
CA ASP A 122 13.61 10.07 8.83
C ASP A 122 14.75 9.05 8.77
N ALA A 123 14.63 7.95 9.50
CA ALA A 123 15.64 6.89 9.47
C ALA A 123 15.72 6.21 8.09
N LEU A 124 14.58 6.01 7.42
CA LEU A 124 14.55 5.47 6.06
C LEU A 124 15.21 6.43 5.05
N GLU A 125 14.94 7.73 5.13
CA GLU A 125 15.55 8.72 4.23
C GLU A 125 17.05 8.89 4.49
N ILE A 126 17.48 8.91 5.76
CA ILE A 126 18.91 8.87 6.09
C ILE A 126 19.57 7.63 5.48
N TYR A 127 18.94 6.46 5.58
CA TYR A 127 19.44 5.25 4.91
C TYR A 127 19.46 5.40 3.39
N HIS A 128 18.44 6.03 2.78
CA HIS A 128 18.39 6.24 1.34
C HIS A 128 19.60 7.04 0.84
N GLU A 129 19.95 8.10 1.57
CA GLU A 129 21.03 9.04 1.27
C GLU A 129 22.45 8.47 1.47
N MET A 130 22.59 7.40 2.27
CA MET A 130 23.89 6.75 2.50
C MET A 130 24.54 6.27 1.19
N GLY A 131 25.86 6.46 1.11
CA GLY A 131 26.67 5.96 0.00
C GLY A 131 26.70 4.43 -0.06
N ARG A 132 27.06 3.86 -1.23
CA ARG A 132 27.15 2.39 -1.39
C ARG A 132 28.12 1.74 -0.40
N GLU A 133 29.27 2.36 -0.17
CA GLU A 133 30.28 1.86 0.77
C GLU A 133 29.78 1.95 2.23
N GLU A 134 29.04 2.99 2.59
CA GLU A 134 28.44 3.12 3.93
C GLU A 134 27.40 2.04 4.17
N LYS A 135 26.50 1.79 3.20
CA LYS A 135 25.51 0.70 3.27
C LYS A 135 26.17 -0.67 3.39
N LYS A 136 27.27 -0.88 2.64
CA LYS A 136 28.04 -2.12 2.68
C LYS A 136 28.69 -2.32 4.05
N ASN A 137 29.36 -1.31 4.59
CA ASN A 137 29.98 -1.36 5.92
C ASN A 137 28.94 -1.60 7.03
N LEU A 138 27.78 -0.96 6.92
CA LEU A 138 26.66 -1.17 7.84
C LEU A 138 26.22 -2.65 7.81
N LYS A 139 25.98 -3.20 6.61
CA LYS A 139 25.58 -4.61 6.40
C LYS A 139 26.62 -5.60 6.93
N GLU A 140 27.90 -5.31 6.75
CA GLU A 140 29.00 -6.14 7.25
C GLU A 140 29.10 -6.11 8.79
N SER A 141 28.71 -5.00 9.43
CA SER A 141 28.76 -4.86 10.88
C SER A 141 27.75 -5.72 11.64
N LYS A 142 26.65 -6.17 11.00
CA LYS A 142 25.51 -6.96 11.53
C LYS A 142 24.79 -6.43 12.78
N GLU A 143 25.49 -5.84 13.74
CA GLU A 143 24.94 -5.25 14.96
C GLU A 143 24.14 -3.97 14.67
N ASN A 144 24.42 -3.28 13.56
CA ASN A 144 23.82 -1.99 13.21
C ASN A 144 23.00 -2.00 11.90
N PHE A 145 22.75 -3.17 11.31
CA PHE A 145 22.00 -3.29 10.04
C PHE A 145 20.71 -4.11 10.20
N PRO A 146 19.55 -3.59 9.76
CA PRO A 146 19.27 -2.18 9.42
C PRO A 146 19.56 -1.27 10.63
N PRO A 147 19.62 0.07 10.49
CA PRO A 147 19.65 0.98 11.63
C PRO A 147 18.62 0.51 12.68
N ILE A 148 19.03 0.38 13.96
CA ILE A 148 18.29 -0.37 15.00
C ILE A 148 16.79 0.01 15.05
N ALA A 149 16.48 1.30 14.86
CA ALA A 149 15.11 1.81 14.84
C ALA A 149 14.26 1.28 13.67
N ILE A 150 14.86 1.14 12.48
CA ILE A 150 14.20 0.60 11.27
C ILE A 150 14.11 -0.92 11.38
N GLY A 151 15.21 -1.59 11.73
CA GLY A 151 15.31 -3.05 11.70
C GLY A 151 14.33 -3.75 12.63
N GLN A 152 14.16 -3.23 13.85
CA GLN A 152 13.16 -3.79 14.77
C GLN A 152 11.72 -3.59 14.29
N THR A 153 11.43 -2.44 13.67
CA THR A 153 10.09 -2.12 13.15
C THR A 153 9.76 -3.01 11.96
N LEU A 154 10.68 -3.17 11.00
CA LEU A 154 10.48 -4.03 9.83
C LEU A 154 10.39 -5.52 10.22
N LYS A 155 11.17 -5.98 11.21
CA LYS A 155 11.00 -7.33 11.77
C LYS A 155 9.59 -7.58 12.34
N MET A 156 9.00 -6.57 12.99
CA MET A 156 7.63 -6.66 13.48
C MET A 156 6.60 -6.66 12.34
N VAL A 157 6.83 -5.85 11.29
CA VAL A 157 6.02 -5.87 10.06
C VAL A 157 6.00 -7.29 9.47
N ASP A 158 7.16 -7.91 9.33
CA ASP A 158 7.28 -9.22 8.69
C ASP A 158 6.69 -10.35 9.52
N LYS A 159 6.95 -10.31 10.83
CA LYS A 159 6.34 -11.23 11.78
C LYS A 159 4.82 -11.16 11.72
N LEU A 160 4.23 -9.97 11.79
CA LEU A 160 2.77 -9.81 11.72
C LEU A 160 2.21 -10.21 10.35
N PHE A 161 2.90 -9.86 9.26
CA PHE A 161 2.52 -10.25 7.90
C PHE A 161 2.46 -11.78 7.73
N THR A 162 3.34 -12.50 8.43
CA THR A 162 3.41 -13.96 8.47
C THR A 162 2.37 -14.56 9.43
N GLU A 163 2.21 -14.01 10.64
CA GLU A 163 1.31 -14.56 11.67
C GLU A 163 -0.18 -14.47 11.31
N ILE A 164 -0.59 -13.51 10.48
CA ILE A 164 -1.96 -13.41 9.95
C ILE A 164 -2.40 -14.70 9.21
N GLU A 165 -1.46 -15.49 8.68
CA GLU A 165 -1.72 -16.78 8.01
C GLU A 165 -2.17 -17.89 8.96
N TYR A 166 -1.74 -17.85 10.22
CA TYR A 166 -1.88 -18.97 11.15
C TYR A 166 -2.84 -18.68 12.31
N ASN A 167 -3.45 -17.51 12.32
CA ASN A 167 -4.31 -17.08 13.41
C ASN A 167 -5.77 -16.98 12.93
N PRO A 168 -6.63 -17.96 13.27
CA PRO A 168 -8.07 -17.92 12.95
C PRO A 168 -8.77 -16.67 13.51
N SER A 169 -8.23 -16.04 14.56
CA SER A 169 -8.75 -14.78 15.10
C SER A 169 -8.42 -13.55 14.22
N LEU A 170 -7.72 -13.73 13.10
CA LEU A 170 -7.38 -12.69 12.12
C LEU A 170 -8.04 -12.93 10.75
N GLU A 171 -8.89 -13.95 10.62
CA GLU A 171 -9.52 -14.43 9.37
C GLU A 171 -10.44 -13.38 8.69
N ASN A 172 -10.65 -12.20 9.30
CA ASN A 172 -11.44 -11.09 8.74
C ASN A 172 -10.67 -9.77 8.59
N LYS A 173 -9.33 -9.78 8.60
CA LYS A 173 -8.51 -8.54 8.57
C LYS A 173 -7.70 -8.37 7.29
N GLU A 174 -8.38 -8.61 6.17
CA GLU A 174 -7.92 -8.36 4.79
C GLU A 174 -7.19 -7.00 4.64
N PHE A 175 -7.72 -5.95 5.27
CA PHE A 175 -7.06 -4.63 5.28
C PHE A 175 -5.66 -4.67 5.88
N ILE A 176 -5.46 -5.32 7.04
CA ILE A 176 -4.16 -5.35 7.71
C ILE A 176 -3.14 -6.05 6.82
N GLN A 177 -3.50 -7.19 6.24
CA GLN A 177 -2.61 -7.92 5.33
C GLN A 177 -2.24 -7.08 4.11
N LYS A 178 -3.24 -6.49 3.43
CA LYS A 178 -3.02 -5.63 2.26
C LYS A 178 -2.19 -4.39 2.62
N PHE A 179 -2.44 -3.78 3.77
CA PHE A 179 -1.68 -2.63 4.27
C PHE A 179 -0.21 -2.99 4.53
N LEU A 180 0.05 -4.09 5.25
CA LEU A 180 1.42 -4.55 5.53
C LEU A 180 2.16 -4.92 4.24
N PHE A 181 1.46 -5.54 3.28
CA PHE A 181 2.01 -5.81 1.95
C PHE A 181 2.44 -4.51 1.25
N ILE A 182 1.57 -3.50 1.19
CA ILE A 182 1.90 -2.23 0.52
C ILE A 182 3.00 -1.46 1.24
N LEU A 183 3.01 -1.47 2.57
CA LEU A 183 4.12 -0.91 3.34
C LEU A 183 5.45 -1.60 2.98
N LYS A 184 5.47 -2.94 2.94
CA LYS A 184 6.66 -3.71 2.52
C LYS A 184 7.06 -3.40 1.09
N ASP A 185 6.10 -3.36 0.15
CA ASP A 185 6.36 -3.07 -1.27
C ASP A 185 6.97 -1.68 -1.46
N TRP A 186 6.43 -0.67 -0.78
CA TRP A 186 6.97 0.69 -0.81
C TRP A 186 8.38 0.75 -0.23
N VAL A 187 8.62 0.19 0.97
CA VAL A 187 9.95 0.21 1.58
C VAL A 187 10.98 -0.49 0.67
N ALA A 188 10.61 -1.66 0.13
CA ALA A 188 11.46 -2.44 -0.73
C ALA A 188 11.84 -1.73 -2.04
N LYS A 189 10.89 -1.00 -2.64
CA LYS A 189 11.10 -0.28 -3.91
C LYS A 189 11.89 1.02 -3.73
N GLU A 190 11.57 1.78 -2.70
CA GLU A 190 12.14 3.12 -2.50
C GLU A 190 13.47 3.10 -1.74
N TYR A 191 13.65 2.16 -0.81
CA TYR A 191 14.82 2.14 0.08
C TYR A 191 15.70 0.92 -0.12
N GLY A 192 15.14 -0.20 -0.59
CA GLY A 192 15.89 -1.40 -0.93
C GLY A 192 15.36 -2.66 -0.26
N ARG A 193 15.33 -3.77 -1.00
CA ARG A 193 14.86 -5.08 -0.52
C ARG A 193 15.74 -5.65 0.57
N GLU A 194 17.00 -5.22 0.64
CA GLU A 194 17.97 -5.67 1.64
C GLU A 194 17.58 -5.34 3.08
N LEU A 195 16.67 -4.37 3.28
CA LEU A 195 16.12 -4.05 4.60
C LEU A 195 15.25 -5.19 5.18
N PHE A 196 14.85 -6.15 4.34
CA PHE A 196 14.08 -7.34 4.69
C PHE A 196 14.91 -8.64 4.59
N GLU A 197 16.21 -8.57 4.30
CA GLU A 197 17.04 -9.75 3.97
C GLU A 197 17.46 -10.63 5.16
N GLU A 198 17.23 -10.22 6.42
CA GLU A 198 17.62 -11.02 7.60
C GLU A 198 16.76 -12.29 7.80
N GLU A 199 15.76 -12.53 6.97
CA GLU A 199 14.80 -13.61 7.14
C GLU A 199 15.26 -14.97 6.57
N LYS A 200 16.37 -15.50 7.07
CA LYS A 200 16.64 -16.94 6.90
C LYS A 200 15.67 -17.81 7.73
N GLU A 201 15.08 -17.27 8.79
CA GLU A 201 14.27 -18.04 9.74
C GLU A 201 12.75 -17.83 9.61
N ILE A 202 12.27 -16.68 9.11
CA ILE A 202 10.81 -16.40 8.98
C ILE A 202 10.18 -17.13 7.78
N GLY A 203 11.01 -17.86 7.03
CA GLY A 203 10.61 -19.06 6.31
C GLY A 203 10.26 -18.79 4.86
N LYS A 204 10.61 -19.76 4.01
CA LYS A 204 10.30 -19.78 2.57
C LYS A 204 8.84 -19.41 2.23
N LYS A 205 7.91 -19.55 3.19
CA LYS A 205 6.48 -19.24 3.04
C LYS A 205 6.15 -17.74 3.09
N ALA A 206 6.78 -16.95 3.98
CA ALA A 206 6.54 -15.52 4.07
C ALA A 206 7.06 -14.77 2.82
N GLY A 207 8.26 -15.14 2.38
CA GLY A 207 8.84 -14.66 1.11
C GLY A 207 7.96 -15.06 -0.08
N LEU A 208 7.50 -16.31 -0.12
CA LEU A 208 6.57 -16.81 -1.14
C LEU A 208 5.26 -16.00 -1.19
N LYS A 209 4.67 -15.67 -0.04
CA LYS A 209 3.45 -14.84 0.06
C LYS A 209 3.68 -13.44 -0.49
N TYR A 210 4.78 -12.80 -0.11
CA TYR A 210 5.13 -11.48 -0.63
C TYR A 210 5.34 -11.51 -2.16
N GLU A 211 6.02 -12.53 -2.68
CA GLU A 211 6.18 -12.74 -4.13
C GLU A 211 4.84 -12.88 -4.84
N ILE A 212 3.94 -13.71 -4.32
CA ILE A 212 2.60 -13.93 -4.89
C ILE A 212 1.78 -12.64 -4.90
N MET A 213 1.72 -11.92 -3.77
CA MET A 213 1.00 -10.64 -3.70
C MET A 213 1.63 -9.58 -4.62
N SER A 214 2.96 -9.53 -4.72
CA SER A 214 3.68 -8.64 -5.64
C SER A 214 3.30 -8.93 -7.10
N TYR A 215 3.39 -10.20 -7.53
CA TYR A 215 2.97 -10.60 -8.89
C TYR A 215 1.50 -10.29 -9.16
N SER A 216 0.62 -10.54 -8.18
CA SER A 216 -0.82 -10.26 -8.31
C SER A 216 -1.09 -8.78 -8.51
N SER A 217 -0.44 -7.93 -7.71
CA SER A 217 -0.60 -6.49 -7.78
C SER A 217 -0.10 -5.92 -9.13
N MET A 218 1.02 -6.42 -9.65
CA MET A 218 1.52 -6.00 -10.97
C MET A 218 0.56 -6.37 -12.10
N TYR A 219 -0.11 -7.52 -11.98
CA TYR A 219 -1.12 -7.93 -12.94
C TYR A 219 -2.37 -7.02 -12.89
N MET A 220 -2.81 -6.64 -11.68
CA MET A 220 -3.90 -5.67 -11.50
C MET A 220 -3.57 -4.32 -12.14
N GLU A 221 -2.35 -3.80 -11.93
CA GLU A 221 -1.88 -2.56 -12.59
C GLU A 221 -1.93 -2.69 -14.12
N MET A 222 -1.50 -3.82 -14.68
CA MET A 222 -1.50 -4.04 -16.13
C MET A 222 -2.90 -3.94 -16.73
N ILE A 223 -3.89 -4.60 -16.10
CA ILE A 223 -5.29 -4.55 -16.56
C ILE A 223 -5.84 -3.12 -16.39
N ASP A 224 -5.57 -2.48 -15.26
CA ASP A 224 -6.12 -1.16 -14.96
C ASP A 224 -5.61 -0.08 -15.92
N ARG A 225 -4.32 -0.12 -16.28
CA ARG A 225 -3.71 0.78 -17.27
C ARG A 225 -4.28 0.60 -18.67
N ASP A 226 -4.60 -0.62 -19.08
CA ASP A 226 -5.23 -0.88 -20.38
C ASP A 226 -6.65 -0.28 -20.43
N SER A 227 -7.36 -0.33 -19.31
CA SER A 227 -8.72 0.21 -19.22
C SER A 227 -8.75 1.75 -19.33
N HIS A 228 -7.80 2.44 -18.68
CA HIS A 228 -7.72 3.91 -18.60
C HIS A 228 -7.04 4.61 -19.78
N ASN A 229 -6.13 3.96 -20.51
CA ASN A 229 -5.30 4.67 -21.49
C ASN A 229 -6.00 5.10 -22.79
N PHE A 230 -7.26 4.70 -23.06
CA PHE A 230 -8.07 5.00 -24.26
C PHE A 230 -7.39 4.80 -25.65
N LYS A 231 -6.12 4.38 -25.70
CA LYS A 231 -5.39 4.04 -26.92
C LYS A 231 -5.81 2.64 -27.34
N LYS A 232 -6.68 2.58 -28.35
CA LYS A 232 -7.06 1.31 -28.98
C LYS A 232 -5.85 0.66 -29.66
N PRO A 233 -5.81 -0.68 -29.72
CA PRO A 233 -6.79 -1.63 -29.18
C PRO A 233 -6.52 -2.00 -27.71
N ARG A 234 -7.58 -2.10 -26.90
CA ARG A 234 -7.56 -2.70 -25.56
C ARG A 234 -7.29 -4.21 -25.66
N MET A 235 -6.82 -4.82 -24.59
CA MET A 235 -6.75 -6.28 -24.50
C MET A 235 -8.15 -6.89 -24.72
N SER A 236 -8.22 -7.91 -25.58
CA SER A 236 -9.44 -8.71 -25.73
C SER A 236 -9.67 -9.58 -24.50
N GLU A 237 -10.91 -10.03 -24.31
CA GLU A 237 -11.25 -10.97 -23.24
C GLU A 237 -10.39 -12.24 -23.31
N ASP A 238 -10.15 -12.76 -24.51
CA ASP A 238 -9.26 -13.91 -24.73
C ASP A 238 -7.83 -13.64 -24.26
N GLN A 239 -7.28 -12.44 -24.51
CA GLN A 239 -5.95 -12.05 -24.05
C GLN A 239 -5.88 -11.93 -22.53
N ILE A 240 -6.94 -11.43 -21.89
CA ILE A 240 -7.03 -11.35 -20.43
C ILE A 240 -7.12 -12.75 -19.81
N GLN A 241 -7.89 -13.66 -20.42
CA GLN A 241 -8.00 -15.05 -19.96
C GLN A 241 -6.69 -15.83 -20.17
N GLU A 242 -6.00 -15.63 -21.29
CA GLU A 242 -4.68 -16.20 -21.56
C GLU A 242 -3.64 -15.72 -20.54
N ASN A 243 -3.56 -14.40 -20.32
CA ASN A 243 -2.67 -13.81 -19.32
C ASN A 243 -3.01 -14.29 -17.89
N LEU A 244 -4.30 -14.45 -17.56
CA LEU A 244 -4.74 -15.00 -16.27
C LEU A 244 -4.32 -16.46 -16.12
N ALA A 245 -4.42 -17.26 -17.18
CA ALA A 245 -3.99 -18.65 -17.19
C ALA A 245 -2.47 -18.77 -17.01
N GLU A 246 -1.68 -17.95 -17.71
CA GLU A 246 -0.23 -17.86 -17.51
C GLU A 246 0.13 -17.43 -16.09
N PHE A 247 -0.61 -16.45 -15.56
CA PHE A 247 -0.46 -15.96 -14.20
C PHE A 247 -0.73 -17.08 -13.18
N LYS A 248 -1.87 -17.77 -13.28
CA LYS A 248 -2.21 -18.93 -12.44
C LYS A 248 -1.16 -20.04 -12.57
N ALA A 249 -0.57 -20.26 -13.75
CA ALA A 249 0.50 -21.22 -13.96
C ALA A 249 1.81 -20.84 -13.25
N LYS A 250 2.28 -19.58 -13.39
CA LYS A 250 3.47 -19.08 -12.69
C LYS A 250 3.32 -19.17 -11.18
N LEU A 251 2.14 -18.84 -10.65
CA LEU A 251 1.83 -18.93 -9.23
C LEU A 251 1.88 -20.37 -8.72
N LYS A 252 1.36 -21.34 -9.48
CA LYS A 252 1.48 -22.78 -9.15
C LYS A 252 2.95 -23.22 -9.09
N THR A 253 3.80 -22.71 -9.98
CA THR A 253 5.25 -22.96 -9.95
C THR A 253 5.90 -22.37 -8.70
N ILE A 254 5.55 -21.13 -8.37
CA ILE A 254 6.06 -20.40 -7.20
C ILE A 254 5.64 -21.11 -5.90
N ALA A 255 4.40 -21.58 -5.81
CA ALA A 255 3.82 -22.11 -4.57
C ALA A 255 4.05 -23.61 -4.26
N LYS A 256 4.58 -24.39 -5.22
CA LYS A 256 5.01 -25.80 -5.04
C LYS A 256 4.01 -26.71 -4.28
N GLY A 257 2.70 -26.55 -4.48
CA GLY A 257 1.67 -27.41 -3.87
C GLY A 257 1.23 -27.04 -2.46
N SER A 258 1.62 -25.87 -1.94
CA SER A 258 0.97 -25.29 -0.75
C SER A 258 -0.47 -24.89 -1.09
N ASN A 259 -1.41 -24.90 -0.14
CA ASN A 259 -2.77 -24.40 -0.40
C ASN A 259 -2.73 -22.87 -0.51
N VAL A 260 -2.67 -22.37 -1.75
CA VAL A 260 -2.32 -20.98 -2.07
C VAL A 260 -3.53 -20.06 -2.15
N ASP A 261 -4.73 -20.64 -2.16
CA ASP A 261 -5.96 -19.99 -2.62
C ASP A 261 -6.40 -18.85 -1.69
N ASN A 262 -5.96 -18.84 -0.43
CA ASN A 262 -6.14 -17.74 0.54
C ASN A 262 -5.11 -16.60 0.42
N TYR A 263 -4.03 -16.78 -0.36
CA TYR A 263 -2.93 -15.80 -0.45
C TYR A 263 -3.10 -14.81 -1.59
N PHE A 264 -4.13 -15.02 -2.39
CA PHE A 264 -4.33 -14.23 -3.56
C PHE A 264 -5.30 -13.11 -3.28
N MET A 265 -4.99 -11.95 -3.84
CA MET A 265 -6.01 -11.06 -4.35
C MET A 265 -6.74 -11.70 -5.55
N ILE A 266 -6.87 -13.03 -5.65
CA ILE A 266 -7.54 -13.71 -6.78
C ILE A 266 -9.02 -13.50 -6.64
N SER A 267 -9.59 -13.47 -5.42
CA SER A 267 -10.96 -13.01 -5.23
C SER A 267 -11.14 -11.58 -5.71
N ASP A 268 -10.21 -10.67 -5.38
CA ASP A 268 -10.24 -9.28 -5.87
C ASP A 268 -10.06 -9.21 -7.40
N LEU A 269 -9.20 -10.05 -7.96
CA LEU A 269 -8.91 -10.15 -9.39
C LEU A 269 -10.11 -10.74 -10.13
N GLU A 270 -10.75 -11.76 -9.60
CA GLU A 270 -11.96 -12.39 -10.15
C GLU A 270 -13.14 -11.43 -10.04
N GLU A 271 -13.29 -10.69 -8.93
CA GLU A 271 -14.27 -9.61 -8.77
C GLU A 271 -13.99 -8.44 -9.74
N TYR A 272 -12.73 -8.05 -9.90
CA TYR A 272 -12.32 -6.99 -10.82
C TYR A 272 -12.54 -7.41 -12.27
N LEU A 273 -12.18 -8.64 -12.66
CA LEU A 273 -12.43 -9.20 -13.99
C LEU A 273 -13.93 -9.33 -14.28
N HIS A 274 -14.72 -9.75 -13.28
CA HIS A 274 -16.17 -9.77 -13.40
C HIS A 274 -16.74 -8.36 -13.61
N SER A 275 -16.21 -7.36 -12.90
CA SER A 275 -16.60 -5.94 -13.05
C SER A 275 -16.07 -5.30 -14.35
N TYR A 276 -14.92 -5.73 -14.86
CA TYR A 276 -14.35 -5.31 -16.15
C TYR A 276 -15.26 -5.69 -17.31
N ASN A 277 -15.87 -6.88 -17.25
CA ASN A 277 -16.84 -7.37 -18.22
C ASN A 277 -18.16 -6.58 -18.23
N GLU A 278 -18.45 -5.77 -17.20
CA GLU A 278 -19.70 -4.99 -17.09
C GLU A 278 -19.59 -3.52 -17.56
N LEU A 279 -18.46 -3.09 -18.15
CA LEU A 279 -18.27 -1.73 -18.72
C LEU A 279 -18.64 -0.57 -17.76
N CYS A 280 -17.78 -0.27 -16.79
CA CYS A 280 -17.59 1.09 -16.30
C CYS A 280 -16.16 1.27 -15.77
N PRO A 281 -15.51 2.43 -15.98
CA PRO A 281 -14.27 2.75 -15.29
C PRO A 281 -14.50 2.63 -13.79
N ILE A 282 -13.72 1.77 -13.14
CA ILE A 282 -13.84 1.52 -11.71
C ILE A 282 -13.19 2.71 -11.00
N ASP A 283 -14.02 3.66 -10.59
CA ASP A 283 -13.61 4.66 -9.61
C ASP A 283 -13.16 3.90 -8.33
N PRO A 284 -11.94 4.11 -7.81
CA PRO A 284 -11.48 3.49 -6.56
C PRO A 284 -12.42 3.78 -5.37
N SER A 285 -13.21 4.86 -5.43
CA SER A 285 -14.26 5.18 -4.46
C SER A 285 -15.51 4.29 -4.57
N SER A 286 -15.69 3.59 -5.69
CA SER A 286 -16.84 2.73 -5.98
C SER A 286 -16.81 1.37 -5.28
N TYR A 287 -15.64 0.88 -4.87
CA TYR A 287 -15.51 -0.31 -4.02
C TYR A 287 -16.24 -0.13 -2.69
N GLY A 288 -16.24 1.09 -2.13
CA GLY A 288 -17.00 1.42 -0.92
C GLY A 288 -18.52 1.46 -1.13
N LYS A 289 -18.99 1.76 -2.35
CA LYS A 289 -20.43 1.88 -2.65
C LYS A 289 -21.07 0.55 -3.05
N LYS A 290 -20.34 -0.37 -3.69
CA LYS A 290 -20.87 -1.72 -3.99
C LYS A 290 -21.00 -2.58 -2.72
N ALA A 291 -20.08 -2.46 -1.75
CA ALA A 291 -20.18 -3.17 -0.47
C ALA A 291 -21.41 -2.77 0.36
N LEU A 292 -21.85 -1.51 0.29
CA LEU A 292 -23.06 -1.04 0.99
C LEU A 292 -24.37 -1.53 0.35
N LYS A 293 -24.37 -1.92 -0.93
CA LYS A 293 -25.57 -2.43 -1.61
C LYS A 293 -25.89 -3.88 -1.20
N TYR A 294 -24.89 -4.63 -0.76
CA TYR A 294 -25.04 -6.00 -0.24
C TYR A 294 -25.26 -6.07 1.29
N LEU A 295 -25.27 -4.92 1.97
CA LEU A 295 -25.61 -4.80 3.40
C LEU A 295 -27.02 -4.27 3.65
N ASN A 296 -27.86 -4.18 2.63
CA ASN A 296 -29.30 -4.04 2.83
C ASN A 296 -29.88 -5.37 3.33
N ILE A 297 -29.79 -5.51 4.66
CA ILE A 297 -30.65 -6.36 5.47
C ILE A 297 -32.10 -5.96 5.17
N ASN A 298 -32.86 -6.90 4.62
CA ASN A 298 -34.27 -7.06 4.94
C ASN A 298 -34.38 -8.17 5.97
#